data_AF-A0AAC9X3Y5-F1
#
_entry.id   AF-A0AAC9X3Y5-F1
#
_cell.length_a   1.000
_cell.length_b   1.000
_cell.length_c   1.000
_cell.angle_alpha   90.00
_cell.angle_beta   90.00
_cell.angle_gamma   90.00
#
_symmetry.space_group_name_H-M   'P 1'
#
loop_
_entity.id
_entity.type
_entity.pdbx_description
1 polymer ?
#
loop_
_entity_poly.entity_id
_entity_poly.type
_entity_poly.pdbx_seq_one_letter_code
_entity_poly.pdbx_strand_id
1 'polypeptide(L)'
;MDASSPTGTTSPVEGSTTAEERLRAFQMDMLQVDVDYAVEWIDTMAALVGQHLDHEPFTEKRIAALHKWEADRKNAQVRLRYRYDVSRRPARLIDESTRKVSHTAHEDLRVRLQELADRGVTKTPWKKSPIRKLADQMERDAKAAIAAEDARPPAQAKPETPADFAAQFIAEISKASGVPDVLTTSDTAIRTGLRRNGMDTATANRMIGKLRKAVYAHTGQRRPLIDDGE
;
A
#
# COMPACT_ATOMS: atom_id res chain seq x y z
N MET A 1 36.25 -36.57 7.11
CA MET A 1 36.58 -35.31 7.79
C MET A 1 35.65 -34.27 7.20
N ASP A 2 34.51 -34.06 7.87
CA ASP A 2 33.43 -33.23 7.38
C ASP A 2 33.73 -31.74 7.58
N ALA A 3 33.60 -30.97 6.51
CA ALA A 3 33.63 -29.52 6.52
C ALA A 3 32.24 -29.01 6.94
N SER A 4 32.10 -28.62 8.21
CA SER A 4 30.93 -27.88 8.69
C SER A 4 31.10 -26.39 8.36
N SER A 5 30.33 -25.91 7.39
CA SER A 5 30.12 -24.47 7.16
C SER A 5 29.25 -23.90 8.29
N PRO A 6 29.61 -22.77 8.91
CA PRO A 6 28.73 -22.12 9.87
C PRO A 6 27.62 -21.40 9.11
N THR A 7 26.38 -21.86 9.29
CA THR A 7 25.17 -21.10 8.97
C THR A 7 25.13 -19.85 9.85
N GLY A 8 25.34 -18.69 9.23
CA GLY A 8 25.16 -17.40 9.88
C GLY A 8 23.68 -17.16 10.20
N THR A 9 23.25 -17.62 11.37
CA THR A 9 22.02 -17.14 12.00
C THR A 9 22.27 -15.69 12.41
N THR A 10 21.81 -14.74 11.60
CA THR A 10 21.72 -13.33 11.98
C THR A 10 20.72 -13.20 13.11
N SER A 11 21.21 -13.28 14.35
CA SER A 11 20.44 -12.88 15.53
C SER A 11 19.97 -11.42 15.36
N PRO A 12 18.73 -11.09 15.77
CA PRO A 12 18.26 -9.71 15.71
C PRO A 12 19.15 -8.83 16.58
N VAL A 13 19.54 -7.67 16.06
CA VAL A 13 20.28 -6.65 16.83
C VAL A 13 19.45 -6.29 18.06
N GLU A 14 19.99 -6.56 19.25
CA GLU A 14 19.40 -6.19 20.54
C GLU A 14 19.02 -4.69 20.53
N GLY A 15 17.71 -4.41 20.55
CA GLY A 15 17.16 -3.06 20.54
C GLY A 15 16.47 -2.61 19.24
N SER A 16 16.50 -3.38 18.15
CA SER A 16 15.67 -3.09 16.97
C SER A 16 14.19 -3.38 17.27
N THR A 17 13.28 -2.46 16.95
CA THR A 17 11.84 -2.76 17.06
C THR A 17 11.43 -3.75 15.98
N THR A 18 10.41 -4.57 16.25
CA THR A 18 9.83 -5.48 15.26
C THR A 18 8.93 -4.73 14.28
N ALA A 19 8.64 -5.33 13.13
CA ALA A 19 7.69 -4.76 12.17
C ALA A 19 6.29 -4.62 12.77
N GLU A 20 5.88 -5.57 13.61
CA GLU A 20 4.59 -5.53 14.32
C GLU A 20 4.53 -4.39 15.34
N GLU A 21 5.60 -4.18 16.12
CA GLU A 21 5.68 -3.07 17.08
C GLU A 21 5.61 -1.72 16.36
N ARG A 22 6.31 -1.57 15.23
CA ARG A 22 6.22 -0.36 14.40
C ARG A 22 4.80 -0.13 13.87
N LEU A 23 4.13 -1.18 13.40
CA LEU A 23 2.76 -1.09 12.89
C LEU A 23 1.79 -0.70 14.01
N ARG A 24 1.91 -1.29 15.20
CA ARG A 24 1.09 -0.93 16.36
C ARG A 24 1.32 0.52 16.77
N ALA A 25 2.57 0.96 16.86
CA ALA A 25 2.88 2.37 17.17
C ALA A 25 2.30 3.33 16.13
N PHE A 26 2.39 3.00 14.84
CA PHE A 26 1.75 3.79 13.78
C PHE A 26 0.22 3.87 13.95
N GLN A 27 -0.43 2.74 14.23
CA GLN A 27 -1.88 2.69 14.45
C GLN A 27 -2.31 3.51 15.67
N MET A 28 -1.51 3.48 16.74
CA MET A 28 -1.76 4.27 17.95
C MET A 28 -1.59 5.77 17.70
N ASP A 29 -0.51 6.18 17.04
CA ASP A 29 -0.31 7.58 16.63
C ASP A 29 -1.45 8.07 15.72
N MET A 30 -1.92 7.21 14.82
CA MET A 30 -3.07 7.52 13.95
C MET A 30 -4.34 7.76 14.75
N LEU A 31 -4.62 6.89 15.73
CA LEU A 31 -5.78 7.04 16.61
C LEU A 31 -5.67 8.29 17.48
N GLN A 32 -4.48 8.62 17.98
CA GLN A 32 -4.26 9.85 18.75
C GLN A 32 -4.55 11.09 17.92
N VAL A 33 -4.05 11.12 16.67
CA VAL A 33 -4.39 12.19 15.71
C VAL A 33 -5.91 12.27 15.55
N ASP A 34 -6.59 11.16 15.29
CA ASP A 34 -8.05 11.18 15.09
C ASP A 34 -8.81 11.68 16.34
N VAL A 35 -8.35 11.34 17.55
CA VAL A 35 -8.93 11.82 18.81
C VAL A 35 -8.69 13.32 19.01
N ASP A 36 -7.46 13.80 18.83
CA ASP A 36 -7.12 15.22 18.99
C ASP A 36 -7.97 16.09 18.04
N TYR A 37 -8.08 15.66 16.78
CA TYR A 37 -8.88 16.35 15.77
C TYR A 37 -10.38 16.28 16.06
N ALA A 38 -10.89 15.18 16.62
CA ALA A 38 -12.30 15.09 17.01
C ALA A 38 -12.64 16.06 18.15
N VAL A 39 -11.74 16.21 19.13
CA VAL A 39 -11.89 17.18 20.23
C VAL A 39 -11.87 18.60 19.69
N GLU A 40 -10.86 18.94 18.87
CA GLU A 40 -10.75 20.28 18.25
C GLU A 40 -11.99 20.64 17.40
N TRP A 41 -12.55 19.66 16.69
CA TRP A 41 -13.78 19.86 15.93
C TRP A 41 -14.98 20.18 16.82
N ILE A 42 -15.15 19.46 17.94
CA ILE A 42 -16.22 19.73 18.91
C ILE A 42 -16.07 21.14 19.48
N ASP A 43 -14.86 21.52 19.89
CA ASP A 43 -14.58 22.86 20.43
C ASP A 43 -14.85 23.96 19.39
N THR A 44 -14.47 23.71 18.13
CA THR A 44 -14.78 24.61 17.01
C THR A 44 -16.30 24.77 16.82
N MET A 45 -17.06 23.67 16.85
CA MET A 45 -18.52 23.73 16.74
C MET A 45 -19.16 24.46 17.93
N ALA A 46 -18.68 24.21 19.15
CA ALA A 46 -19.15 24.92 20.34
C ALA A 46 -18.88 26.43 20.23
N ALA A 47 -17.70 26.83 19.74
CA ALA A 47 -17.35 28.23 19.51
C ALA A 47 -18.21 28.89 18.42
N LEU A 48 -18.57 28.17 17.36
CA LEU A 48 -19.50 28.69 16.34
C LEU A 48 -20.93 28.84 16.88
N VAL A 49 -21.41 27.88 17.67
CA VAL A 49 -22.72 27.95 18.31
C VAL A 49 -22.78 29.13 19.30
N GLY A 50 -21.72 29.33 20.09
CA GLY A 50 -21.61 30.44 21.04
C GLY A 50 -21.56 31.83 20.40
N GLN A 51 -21.35 31.93 19.09
CA GLN A 51 -21.42 33.20 18.35
C GLN A 51 -22.85 33.63 17.99
N HIS A 52 -23.86 32.77 18.21
CA HIS A 52 -25.27 33.06 17.91
C HIS A 52 -25.50 33.59 16.49
N LEU A 53 -24.79 33.00 15.51
CA LEU A 53 -24.87 33.39 14.11
C LEU A 53 -26.19 32.95 13.47
N ASP A 54 -26.65 33.71 12.48
CA ASP A 54 -27.72 33.28 11.58
C ASP A 54 -27.29 32.06 10.75
N HIS A 55 -28.27 31.37 10.16
CA HIS A 55 -28.05 30.09 9.47
C HIS A 55 -26.97 30.13 8.40
N GLU A 56 -27.00 31.14 7.53
CA GLU A 56 -26.07 31.29 6.41
C GLU A 56 -24.62 31.51 6.88
N PRO A 57 -24.31 32.54 7.70
CA PRO A 57 -22.95 32.73 8.21
C PRO A 57 -22.47 31.59 9.11
N PHE A 58 -23.36 30.93 9.86
CA PHE A 58 -23.01 29.71 10.60
C PHE A 58 -22.56 28.60 9.65
N THR A 59 -23.31 28.36 8.58
CA THR A 59 -23.03 27.29 7.61
C THR A 59 -21.72 27.54 6.88
N GLU A 60 -21.49 28.77 6.41
CA GLU A 60 -20.24 29.14 5.73
C GLU A 60 -19.02 28.90 6.63
N LYS A 61 -19.05 29.39 7.87
CA LYS A 61 -17.96 29.20 8.83
C LYS A 61 -17.75 27.73 9.18
N ARG A 62 -18.84 26.96 9.33
CA ARG A 62 -18.77 25.52 9.60
C ARG A 62 -18.10 24.76 8.46
N ILE A 63 -18.47 25.04 7.21
CA ILE A 63 -17.88 24.38 6.03
C ILE A 63 -16.41 24.77 5.86
N ALA A 64 -16.07 26.05 6.04
CA ALA A 64 -14.68 26.51 6.00
C ALA A 64 -13.81 25.80 7.06
N ALA A 65 -14.32 25.69 8.29
CA ALA A 65 -13.66 24.95 9.36
C ALA A 65 -13.50 23.45 9.01
N LEU A 66 -14.53 22.82 8.43
CA LEU A 66 -14.48 21.42 8.02
C LEU A 66 -13.40 21.18 6.95
N HIS A 67 -13.32 22.03 5.92
CA HIS A 67 -12.29 21.89 4.88
C HIS A 67 -10.88 22.04 5.45
N LYS A 68 -10.67 23.01 6.34
CA LYS A 68 -9.39 23.16 7.03
C LYS A 68 -9.06 21.92 7.86
N TRP A 69 -10.02 21.43 8.63
CA TRP A 69 -9.89 20.24 9.45
C TRP A 69 -9.48 19.01 8.63
N GLU A 70 -10.12 18.78 7.48
CA GLU A 70 -9.77 17.66 6.59
C GLU A 70 -8.36 17.78 6.02
N ALA A 71 -7.95 18.99 5.63
CA ALA A 71 -6.62 19.24 5.08
C ALA A 71 -5.53 19.01 6.13
N ASP A 72 -5.72 19.53 7.34
CA ASP A 72 -4.77 19.40 8.44
C ASP A 72 -4.66 17.95 8.91
N ARG A 73 -5.80 17.23 9.02
CA ARG A 73 -5.82 15.79 9.31
C ARG A 73 -5.06 14.99 8.26
N LYS A 74 -5.31 15.22 6.96
CA LYS A 74 -4.57 14.54 5.87
C LYS A 74 -3.06 14.80 5.97
N ASN A 75 -2.66 16.03 6.25
CA ASN A 75 -1.26 16.39 6.43
C ASN A 75 -0.63 15.66 7.63
N ALA A 76 -1.35 15.55 8.75
CA ALA A 76 -0.90 14.78 9.91
C ALA A 76 -0.69 13.31 9.57
N GLN A 77 -1.62 12.69 8.82
CA GLN A 77 -1.49 11.31 8.36
C GLN A 77 -0.27 11.10 7.45
N VAL A 78 0.01 12.03 6.54
CA VAL A 78 1.21 11.97 5.68
C VAL A 78 2.49 12.04 6.51
N ARG A 79 2.54 12.94 7.51
CA ARG A 79 3.69 13.03 8.43
C ARG A 79 3.88 11.75 9.23
N LEU A 80 2.81 11.10 9.67
CA LEU A 80 2.88 9.80 10.34
C LEU A 80 3.41 8.72 9.40
N ARG A 81 2.94 8.64 8.15
CA ARG A 81 3.49 7.68 7.19
C ARG A 81 4.99 7.84 7.02
N TYR A 82 5.47 9.08 6.86
CA TYR A 82 6.90 9.36 6.76
C TYR A 82 7.67 8.96 8.04
N ARG A 83 7.09 9.18 9.23
CA ARG A 83 7.71 8.84 10.53
C ARG A 83 8.03 7.34 10.65
N TYR A 84 7.21 6.47 10.06
CA TYR A 84 7.35 5.02 10.15
C TYR A 84 7.82 4.34 8.85
N ASP A 85 8.15 5.12 7.82
CA ASP A 85 8.60 4.60 6.53
C ASP A 85 10.08 4.20 6.57
N VAL A 86 10.33 2.88 6.63
CA VAL A 86 11.67 2.27 6.63
C VAL A 86 12.48 2.54 5.36
N SER A 87 11.83 2.89 4.24
CA SER A 87 12.50 3.20 2.97
C SER A 87 12.97 4.65 2.90
N ARG A 88 12.42 5.53 3.73
CA ARG A 88 12.66 6.98 3.69
C ARG A 88 13.33 7.54 4.94
N ARG A 89 13.32 6.80 6.06
CA ARG A 89 13.82 7.27 7.35
C ARG A 89 14.78 6.25 7.99
N PRO A 90 15.88 6.70 8.61
CA PRO A 90 16.81 5.81 9.31
C PRO A 90 16.14 4.96 10.39
N ALA A 91 16.44 3.65 10.43
CA ALA A 91 15.84 2.69 11.35
C ALA A 91 15.93 3.12 12.83
N ARG A 92 17.07 3.66 13.26
CA ARG A 92 17.28 4.17 14.63
C ARG A 92 16.22 5.21 15.04
N LEU A 93 15.86 6.11 14.13
CA LEU A 93 14.88 7.16 14.41
C LEU A 93 13.45 6.61 14.43
N ILE A 94 13.18 5.58 13.63
CA ILE A 94 11.90 4.87 13.65
C ILE A 94 11.76 4.12 14.98
N ASP A 95 12.78 3.36 15.39
CA ASP A 95 12.80 2.62 16.66
C ASP A 95 12.59 3.56 17.86
N GLU A 96 13.28 4.71 17.89
CA GLU A 96 13.10 5.74 18.90
C GLU A 96 11.65 6.25 18.94
N SER A 97 11.06 6.50 17.77
CA SER A 97 9.66 6.96 17.67
C SER A 97 8.68 5.89 18.15
N THR A 98 8.88 4.63 17.74
CA THR A 98 8.07 3.49 18.14
C THR A 98 8.09 3.27 19.65
N ARG A 99 9.27 3.32 20.29
CA ARG A 99 9.39 3.18 21.75
C ARG A 99 8.70 4.33 22.49
N LYS A 100 8.84 5.57 22.00
CA LYS A 100 8.21 6.76 22.60
C LYS A 100 6.69 6.64 22.62
N VAL A 101 6.10 6.13 21.54
CA VAL A 101 4.65 5.93 21.43
C VAL A 101 4.17 4.81 22.35
N SER A 102 4.90 3.69 22.39
CA SER A 102 4.54 2.53 23.22
C SER A 102 4.40 2.86 24.72
N HIS A 103 5.23 3.78 25.23
CA HIS A 103 5.22 4.14 26.65
C HIS A 103 4.26 5.30 27.01
N THR A 104 4.04 6.26 26.11
CA THR A 104 3.37 7.53 26.47
C THR A 104 1.96 7.64 25.88
N ALA A 105 1.76 7.13 24.65
CA ALA A 105 0.49 7.32 23.96
C ALA A 105 -0.61 6.34 24.43
N HIS A 106 -0.23 5.17 24.95
CA HIS A 106 -1.20 4.18 25.43
C HIS A 106 -1.99 4.67 26.64
N GLU A 107 -1.31 5.29 27.61
CA GLU A 107 -1.96 5.72 28.85
C GLU A 107 -2.70 7.03 28.66
N ASP A 108 -2.12 8.01 27.95
CA ASP A 108 -2.80 9.27 27.65
C ASP A 108 -4.07 9.07 26.81
N LEU A 109 -4.02 8.16 25.82
CA LEU A 109 -5.19 7.85 25.00
C LEU A 109 -6.26 7.13 25.84
N ARG A 110 -5.87 6.20 26.71
CA ARG A 110 -6.79 5.50 27.59
C ARG A 110 -7.48 6.46 28.56
N VAL A 111 -6.74 7.38 29.16
CA VAL A 111 -7.29 8.43 30.04
C VAL A 111 -8.26 9.32 29.26
N ARG A 112 -7.88 9.82 28.08
CA ARG A 112 -8.76 10.67 27.25
C ARG A 112 -10.03 9.97 26.79
N LEU A 113 -9.94 8.69 26.40
CA LEU A 113 -11.12 7.90 26.04
C LEU A 113 -12.05 7.69 27.23
N GLN A 114 -11.50 7.52 28.43
CA GLN A 114 -12.28 7.43 29.66
C GLN A 114 -12.95 8.77 30.00
N GLU A 115 -12.24 9.90 29.91
CA GLU A 115 -12.81 11.23 30.10
C GLU A 115 -13.97 11.53 29.13
N LEU A 116 -13.83 11.13 27.86
CA LEU A 116 -14.90 11.26 26.87
C LEU A 116 -16.12 10.38 27.22
N ALA A 117 -15.89 9.18 27.75
CA ALA A 117 -16.96 8.31 28.24
C ALA A 117 -17.67 8.92 29.46
N ASP A 118 -16.92 9.46 30.42
CA ASP A 118 -17.41 10.07 31.66
C ASP A 118 -18.21 11.36 31.40
N ARG A 119 -17.83 12.12 30.35
CA ARG A 119 -18.60 13.27 29.84
C ARG A 119 -19.94 12.89 29.21
N GLY A 120 -20.29 11.60 29.17
CA GLY A 120 -21.57 11.12 28.64
C GLY A 120 -21.69 11.22 27.12
N VAL A 121 -20.56 11.39 26.40
CA VAL A 121 -20.53 11.48 24.93
C VAL A 121 -20.96 10.15 24.29
N THR A 122 -20.81 9.03 25.00
CA THR A 122 -21.30 7.71 24.59
C THR A 122 -22.44 7.22 25.49
N LYS A 123 -23.66 7.73 25.31
CA LYS A 123 -24.86 7.17 25.99
C LYS A 123 -25.22 5.75 25.53
N THR A 124 -24.69 5.32 24.40
CA THR A 124 -24.95 3.99 23.82
C THR A 124 -23.93 2.99 24.35
N PRO A 125 -24.36 1.92 25.07
CA PRO A 125 -23.46 0.83 25.44
C PRO A 125 -22.73 0.31 24.20
N TRP A 126 -21.42 0.08 24.28
CA TRP A 126 -20.58 -0.40 23.14
C TRP A 126 -21.23 -1.54 22.35
N LYS A 127 -21.86 -2.50 23.06
CA LYS A 127 -22.59 -3.64 22.49
C LYS A 127 -23.76 -3.27 21.56
N LYS A 128 -24.29 -2.05 21.67
CA LYS A 128 -25.41 -1.51 20.87
C LYS A 128 -24.98 -0.39 19.93
N SER A 129 -23.69 -0.06 19.88
CA SER A 129 -23.18 1.01 19.03
C SER A 129 -23.21 0.60 17.55
N PRO A 130 -23.68 1.48 16.64
CA PRO A 130 -23.52 1.27 15.19
C PRO A 130 -22.06 1.05 14.78
N ILE A 131 -21.12 1.66 15.51
CA ILE A 131 -19.68 1.51 15.31
C ILE A 131 -19.24 0.07 15.58
N ARG A 132 -19.87 -0.63 16.55
CA ARG A 132 -19.54 -2.04 16.82
C ARG A 132 -19.92 -2.93 15.64
N LYS A 133 -21.09 -2.72 15.04
CA LYS A 133 -21.50 -3.46 13.84
C LYS A 133 -20.53 -3.23 12.67
N LEU A 134 -20.07 -1.99 12.49
CA LEU A 134 -19.06 -1.66 11.49
C LEU A 134 -17.73 -2.34 11.79
N ALA A 135 -17.27 -2.32 13.04
CA ALA A 135 -16.03 -3.00 13.45
C ALA A 135 -16.12 -4.52 13.24
N ASP A 136 -17.24 -5.15 13.62
CA ASP A 136 -17.48 -6.57 13.39
C ASP A 136 -17.53 -6.88 11.88
N GLN A 137 -18.07 -5.99 11.05
CA GLN A 137 -18.04 -6.12 9.59
C GLN A 137 -16.61 -6.04 9.05
N MET A 138 -15.84 -5.03 9.45
CA MET A 138 -14.45 -4.87 9.04
C MET A 138 -13.59 -6.06 9.46
N GLU A 139 -13.83 -6.64 10.65
CA GLU A 139 -13.14 -7.85 11.10
C GLU A 139 -13.49 -9.06 10.21
N ARG A 140 -14.76 -9.22 9.83
CA ARG A 140 -15.18 -10.27 8.89
C ARG A 140 -14.55 -10.09 7.52
N ASP A 141 -14.55 -8.87 7.00
CA ASP A 141 -13.96 -8.55 5.69
C ASP A 141 -12.45 -8.77 5.69
N ALA A 142 -11.75 -8.40 6.77
CA ALA A 142 -10.33 -8.66 6.94
C ALA A 142 -10.02 -10.17 6.98
N LYS A 143 -10.79 -10.95 7.75
CA LYS A 143 -10.66 -12.42 7.79
C LYS A 143 -10.94 -13.04 6.42
N ALA A 144 -11.95 -12.57 5.71
CA ALA A 144 -12.28 -13.02 4.37
C ALA A 144 -11.16 -12.67 3.37
N ALA A 145 -10.56 -11.49 3.47
CA ALA A 145 -9.43 -11.09 2.63
C ALA A 145 -8.18 -11.95 2.88
N ILE A 146 -7.86 -12.26 4.14
CA ILE A 146 -6.76 -13.17 4.49
C ILE A 146 -7.04 -14.57 3.93
N ALA A 147 -8.25 -15.10 4.17
CA ALA A 147 -8.64 -16.41 3.64
C ALA A 147 -8.65 -16.45 2.10
N ALA A 148 -8.98 -15.34 1.42
CA ALA A 148 -8.95 -15.23 -0.03
C ALA A 148 -7.51 -15.16 -0.58
N GLU A 149 -6.58 -14.53 0.14
CA GLU A 149 -5.16 -14.53 -0.22
C GLU A 149 -4.53 -15.91 0.01
N ASP A 150 -4.89 -16.61 1.10
CA ASP A 150 -4.43 -17.98 1.39
C ASP A 150 -5.03 -19.01 0.41
N ALA A 151 -6.27 -18.79 -0.04
CA ALA A 151 -6.93 -19.62 -1.05
C ALA A 151 -6.56 -19.24 -2.49
N ARG A 152 -5.70 -18.23 -2.68
CA ARG A 152 -5.21 -17.85 -3.99
C ARG A 152 -4.37 -19.01 -4.53
N PRO A 153 -4.71 -19.62 -5.68
CA PRO A 153 -3.83 -20.60 -6.30
C PRO A 153 -2.46 -19.94 -6.50
N PRO A 154 -1.35 -20.67 -6.29
CA PRO A 154 -0.02 -20.09 -6.36
C PRO A 154 0.10 -19.32 -7.67
N ALA A 155 0.28 -18.01 -7.56
CA ALA A 155 0.57 -17.17 -8.71
C ALA A 155 1.74 -17.83 -9.45
N GLN A 156 1.59 -18.03 -10.76
CA GLN A 156 2.65 -18.58 -11.61
C GLN A 156 3.98 -17.98 -11.18
N ALA A 157 4.92 -18.86 -10.80
CA ALA A 157 6.16 -18.49 -10.13
C ALA A 157 6.76 -17.26 -10.80
N LYS A 158 6.86 -16.17 -10.02
CA LYS A 158 7.46 -14.92 -10.49
C LYS A 158 8.87 -15.27 -10.95
N PRO A 159 9.26 -14.98 -12.20
CA PRO A 159 10.56 -15.37 -12.71
C PRO A 159 11.67 -14.80 -11.80
N GLU A 160 12.50 -15.69 -11.26
CA GLU A 160 13.50 -15.37 -10.24
C GLU A 160 14.67 -14.57 -10.81
N THR A 161 14.91 -14.70 -12.12
CA THR A 161 15.96 -13.96 -12.83
C THR A 161 15.44 -13.19 -14.05
N PRO A 162 16.16 -12.13 -14.50
CA PRO A 162 15.85 -11.45 -15.75
C PRO A 162 15.84 -12.37 -16.99
N ALA A 163 16.62 -13.46 -16.96
CA ALA A 163 16.66 -14.45 -18.02
C ALA A 163 15.40 -15.33 -18.03
N ASP A 164 14.87 -15.69 -16.86
CA ASP A 164 13.62 -16.45 -16.74
C ASP A 164 12.42 -15.62 -17.19
N PHE A 165 12.40 -14.32 -16.84
CA PHE A 165 11.39 -13.40 -17.32
C PHE A 165 11.43 -13.30 -18.85
N ALA A 166 12.63 -13.20 -19.41
CA ALA A 166 12.82 -13.14 -20.85
C ALA A 166 12.34 -14.41 -21.55
N ALA A 167 12.67 -15.60 -21.02
CA ALA A 167 12.22 -16.88 -21.57
C ALA A 167 10.69 -17.02 -21.54
N GLN A 168 10.06 -16.68 -20.41
CA GLN A 168 8.59 -16.68 -20.27
C GLN A 168 7.93 -15.70 -21.25
N PHE A 169 8.48 -14.49 -21.37
CA PHE A 169 7.96 -13.48 -22.28
C PHE A 169 8.09 -13.87 -23.75
N ILE A 170 9.20 -14.53 -24.14
CA ILE A 170 9.41 -15.08 -25.49
C ILE A 170 8.34 -16.14 -25.81
N ALA A 171 8.07 -17.06 -24.87
CA ALA A 171 7.04 -18.08 -25.04
C ALA A 171 5.63 -17.48 -25.14
N GLU A 172 5.33 -16.45 -24.34
CA GLU A 172 4.06 -15.73 -24.39
C GLU A 172 3.84 -15.06 -25.75
N ILE A 173 4.85 -14.38 -26.29
CA ILE A 173 4.77 -13.75 -27.61
C ILE A 173 4.63 -14.79 -28.72
N SER A 174 5.35 -15.92 -28.65
CA SER A 174 5.20 -17.02 -29.61
C SER A 174 3.75 -17.52 -29.66
N LYS A 175 3.15 -17.75 -28.48
CA LYS A 175 1.74 -18.15 -28.37
C LYS A 175 0.77 -17.07 -28.86
N ALA A 176 0.97 -15.81 -28.47
CA ALA A 176 0.09 -14.70 -28.80
C ALA A 176 0.14 -14.32 -30.28
N SER A 177 1.30 -14.46 -30.93
CA SER A 177 1.49 -14.17 -32.35
C SER A 177 1.18 -15.36 -33.25
N GLY A 178 1.18 -16.58 -32.71
CA GLY A 178 1.10 -17.82 -33.49
C GLY A 178 2.38 -18.16 -34.24
N VAL A 179 3.51 -17.48 -33.92
CA VAL A 179 4.81 -17.70 -34.55
C VAL A 179 5.64 -18.66 -33.70
N PRO A 180 6.00 -19.86 -34.18
CA PRO A 180 6.71 -20.86 -33.38
C PRO A 180 8.13 -20.42 -32.98
N ASP A 181 8.84 -19.69 -33.85
CA ASP A 181 10.20 -19.23 -33.59
C ASP A 181 10.31 -17.70 -33.70
N VAL A 182 10.02 -17.02 -32.60
CA VAL A 182 10.10 -15.55 -32.49
C VAL A 182 11.53 -15.02 -32.40
N LEU A 183 12.54 -15.89 -32.23
CA LEU A 183 13.94 -15.48 -32.11
C LEU A 183 14.53 -15.14 -33.48
N THR A 184 14.14 -15.90 -34.51
CA THR A 184 14.67 -15.79 -35.88
C THR A 184 13.68 -15.14 -36.87
N THR A 185 12.39 -15.12 -36.55
CA THR A 185 11.36 -14.49 -37.40
C THR A 185 11.51 -12.95 -37.41
N SER A 186 11.07 -12.26 -38.46
CA SER A 186 11.10 -10.79 -38.54
C SER A 186 10.09 -10.11 -37.61
N ASP A 187 10.35 -8.85 -37.23
CA ASP A 187 9.42 -8.08 -36.40
C ASP A 187 8.08 -7.83 -37.11
N THR A 188 8.11 -7.73 -38.43
CA THR A 188 6.92 -7.52 -39.26
C THR A 188 6.00 -8.74 -39.24
N ALA A 189 6.56 -9.95 -39.39
CA ALA A 189 5.78 -11.19 -39.30
C ALA A 189 5.16 -11.39 -37.90
N ILE A 190 5.91 -11.11 -36.83
CA ILE A 190 5.37 -11.19 -35.46
C ILE A 190 4.27 -10.15 -35.24
N ARG A 191 4.47 -8.90 -35.70
CA ARG A 191 3.45 -7.83 -35.61
C ARG A 191 2.16 -8.23 -36.31
N THR A 192 2.27 -8.80 -37.51
CA THR A 192 1.13 -9.28 -38.29
C THR A 192 0.41 -10.41 -37.58
N GLY A 193 1.14 -11.37 -37.00
CA GLY A 193 0.56 -12.45 -36.19
C GLY A 193 -0.22 -11.93 -34.97
N LEU A 194 0.38 -11.00 -34.21
CA LEU A 194 -0.28 -10.37 -33.05
C LEU A 194 -1.56 -9.64 -33.45
N ARG A 195 -1.52 -8.86 -34.54
CA ARG A 195 -2.69 -8.13 -35.05
C ARG A 195 -3.77 -9.06 -35.58
N ARG A 196 -3.40 -10.15 -36.26
CA ARG A 196 -4.33 -11.18 -36.74
C ARG A 196 -5.08 -11.83 -35.57
N ASN A 197 -4.43 -11.96 -34.41
CA ASN A 197 -5.01 -12.50 -33.19
C ASN A 197 -5.72 -11.45 -32.32
N GLY A 198 -6.10 -10.30 -32.90
CA GLY A 198 -6.96 -9.31 -32.27
C GLY A 198 -6.24 -8.26 -31.43
N MET A 199 -4.91 -8.17 -31.49
CA MET A 199 -4.15 -7.13 -30.79
C MET A 199 -4.12 -5.81 -31.55
N ASP A 200 -4.35 -4.70 -30.85
CA ASP A 200 -4.25 -3.37 -31.45
C ASP A 200 -2.78 -3.02 -31.82
N THR A 201 -2.63 -2.12 -32.80
CA THR A 201 -1.33 -1.72 -33.35
C THR A 201 -0.38 -1.13 -32.31
N ALA A 202 -0.89 -0.34 -31.36
CA ALA A 202 -0.07 0.31 -30.34
C ALA A 202 0.44 -0.70 -29.31
N THR A 203 -0.38 -1.68 -28.95
CA THR A 203 0.00 -2.78 -28.05
C THR A 203 0.98 -3.74 -28.72
N ALA A 204 0.76 -4.10 -29.99
CA ALA A 204 1.68 -4.93 -30.75
C ALA A 204 3.09 -4.30 -30.87
N ASN A 205 3.16 -2.99 -31.16
CA ASN A 205 4.45 -2.28 -31.22
C ASN A 205 5.17 -2.22 -29.86
N ARG A 206 4.42 -2.03 -28.76
CA ARG A 206 4.98 -2.07 -27.40
C ARG A 206 5.54 -3.46 -27.06
N MET A 207 4.82 -4.52 -27.44
CA MET A 207 5.27 -5.89 -27.22
C MET A 207 6.54 -6.22 -28.00
N ILE A 208 6.66 -5.78 -29.26
CA ILE A 208 7.87 -5.95 -30.07
C ILE A 208 9.07 -5.24 -29.43
N GLY A 209 8.88 -4.01 -28.94
CA GLY A 209 9.92 -3.27 -28.23
C GLY A 209 10.41 -3.99 -26.97
N LYS A 210 9.50 -4.63 -26.23
CA LYS A 210 9.84 -5.48 -25.07
C LYS A 210 10.52 -6.78 -25.49
N LEU A 211 10.07 -7.40 -26.59
CA LEU A 211 10.64 -8.65 -27.11
C LEU A 211 12.12 -8.47 -27.47
N ARG A 212 12.51 -7.37 -28.11
CA ARG A 212 13.92 -7.08 -28.42
C ARG A 212 14.80 -7.04 -27.16
N LYS A 213 14.29 -6.48 -26.07
CA LYS A 213 14.99 -6.43 -24.77
C LYS A 213 15.05 -7.81 -24.10
N ALA A 214 13.96 -8.56 -24.16
CA ALA A 214 13.88 -9.92 -23.65
C ALA A 214 14.85 -10.85 -24.39
N VAL A 215 14.87 -10.84 -25.72
CA VAL A 215 15.79 -11.64 -26.53
C VAL A 215 17.25 -11.34 -26.15
N TYR A 216 17.62 -10.07 -26.01
CA TYR A 216 18.98 -9.70 -25.56
C TYR A 216 19.29 -10.24 -24.16
N ALA A 217 18.34 -10.17 -23.22
CA ALA A 217 18.52 -10.70 -21.86
C ALA A 217 18.57 -12.24 -21.82
N HIS A 218 17.94 -12.92 -22.79
CA HIS A 218 17.88 -14.38 -22.87
C HIS A 218 19.09 -14.99 -23.59
N THR A 219 19.55 -14.38 -24.68
CA THR A 219 20.59 -14.95 -25.56
C THR A 219 21.91 -14.19 -25.54
N GLY A 220 21.96 -12.99 -24.94
CA GLY A 220 23.11 -12.08 -25.01
C GLY A 220 23.33 -11.47 -26.40
N GLN A 221 22.49 -11.80 -27.38
CA GLN A 221 22.61 -11.32 -28.76
C GLN A 221 21.51 -10.31 -29.07
N ARG A 222 21.88 -9.22 -29.78
CA ARG A 222 20.86 -8.32 -30.32
C ARG A 222 20.15 -9.01 -31.47
N ARG A 223 18.82 -9.03 -31.42
CA ARG A 223 18.00 -9.54 -32.52
C ARG A 223 18.28 -8.70 -33.77
N PRO A 224 18.66 -9.32 -34.91
CA PRO A 224 18.90 -8.59 -36.15
C PRO A 224 17.60 -7.89 -36.58
N LEU A 225 17.73 -6.64 -37.03
CA LEU A 225 16.63 -5.91 -37.64
C LEU A 225 16.42 -6.50 -39.04
N ILE A 226 15.64 -7.59 -39.12
CA ILE A 226 15.19 -8.12 -40.40
C ILE A 226 13.97 -7.29 -40.77
N ASP A 227 14.19 -6.29 -41.61
CA ASP A 227 13.16 -5.48 -42.22
C ASP A 227 12.78 -6.15 -43.53
N ASP A 228 11.68 -6.90 -43.52
CA ASP A 228 11.04 -7.33 -44.77
C ASP A 228 10.38 -6.07 -45.33
N GLY A 229 11.06 -5.40 -46.25
CA GLY A 229 10.55 -4.21 -46.94
C GLY A 229 9.13 -4.46 -47.49
N GLU A 230 8.31 -3.42 -47.41
CA GLU A 230 6.88 -3.31 -47.74
C GLU A 230 6.25 -4.40 -48.64
#